data_AF-A0A6P4YWB6-F1
#
_entry.id   AF-A0A6P4YWB6-F1
#
_cell.length_a   1.000
_cell.length_b   1.000
_cell.length_c   1.000
_cell.angle_alpha   90.00
_cell.angle_beta   90.00
_cell.angle_gamma   90.00
#
_symmetry.space_group_name_H-M   'P 1'
#
loop_
_entity.id
_entity.type
_entity.pdbx_description
1 polymer ?
#
loop_
_entity_poly.entity_id
_entity_poly.type
_entity_poly.pdbx_seq_one_letter_code
_entity_poly.pdbx_strand_id
1 'polypeptide(L)'
;MAACKDIGMYEASFSRLPAQSNVYGLSVLSMPTWEGNKLLVASLSGGNMFCLEYQRLQGVVRLVSREIHFAYIPGDADIVSIDSFNREGPQPGILGGLVIGITFIKDPSNSPAQYLNIYSAGVESGLEYSLDTLAQSCMCNIELQFIPFQLTHTRLCDEDGGDTVFLLGGSDQQIHLFRQDRETNQFMEENIADFFPEFDSLPGNAVWLDTERVAGQKRITAFGCEDGHVSVAIVNEASKEIQCMGGVQHDGPITSVRIYRSKLDTPRPAALSAKSPLPAIHTTQEGEYHLVVTSVLELAVVYREVMLGGLTRQAILPESNLYDSALCCCVGDVDWDGENEVIIGTYGQELIVYKYCEGSGRGRHKSNSSVASEKSASLESDFTLLWRRSFAHPILALAYLDMTRDGLWELVVISTKGCHILQHSLEDAAGKVTERLESLTLLGNGSK
;
A
#
# COMPACT_ATOMS: atom_id res chain seq x y z
N MET A 1 -1.74 10.29 -29.33
CA MET A 1 -0.99 10.87 -28.20
C MET A 1 -1.94 11.77 -27.44
N ALA A 2 -2.61 11.25 -26.41
CA ALA A 2 -3.24 12.12 -25.43
C ALA A 2 -2.10 12.87 -24.73
N ALA A 3 -2.20 14.20 -24.62
CA ALA A 3 -1.19 14.98 -23.92
C ALA A 3 -1.17 14.52 -22.46
N CYS A 4 0.00 14.10 -21.98
CA CYS A 4 0.29 13.87 -20.57
C CYS A 4 -0.18 15.12 -19.81
N LYS A 5 -1.17 14.97 -18.93
CA LYS A 5 -1.72 16.09 -18.18
C LYS A 5 -0.74 16.39 -17.05
N ASP A 6 -0.40 17.65 -16.84
CA ASP A 6 0.40 18.02 -15.67
C ASP A 6 -0.50 17.87 -14.43
N ILE A 7 -0.15 16.94 -13.53
CA ILE A 7 -0.84 16.74 -12.25
C ILE A 7 -0.37 17.73 -11.19
N GLY A 8 0.55 18.66 -11.53
CA GLY A 8 0.98 19.75 -10.64
C GLY A 8 1.86 19.30 -9.48
N MET A 9 2.42 18.09 -9.55
CA MET A 9 3.35 17.57 -8.54
C MET A 9 4.80 17.98 -8.82
N TYR A 10 5.44 18.62 -7.84
CA TYR A 10 6.86 18.95 -7.86
C TYR A 10 7.60 18.24 -6.72
N GLU A 11 8.92 18.13 -6.82
CA GLU A 11 9.73 17.58 -5.74
C GLU A 11 9.96 18.65 -4.68
N ALA A 12 9.29 18.50 -3.54
CA ALA A 12 9.39 19.44 -2.43
C ALA A 12 10.61 19.18 -1.55
N SER A 13 11.01 17.92 -1.42
CA SER A 13 12.13 17.56 -0.56
C SER A 13 12.82 16.28 -1.06
N PHE A 14 14.13 16.22 -0.86
CA PHE A 14 14.93 15.03 -1.11
C PHE A 14 15.83 14.78 0.09
N SER A 15 15.80 13.56 0.62
CA SER A 15 16.71 13.08 1.65
C SER A 15 17.58 11.96 1.09
N ARG A 16 18.89 12.16 1.11
CA ARG A 16 19.85 11.15 0.65
C ARG A 16 20.00 10.06 1.70
N LEU A 17 19.91 8.82 1.26
CA LEU A 17 20.24 7.66 2.10
C LEU A 17 21.73 7.30 1.93
N PRO A 18 22.43 6.91 3.01
CA PRO A 18 23.83 6.54 2.93
C PRO A 18 24.05 5.23 2.16
N ALA A 19 23.07 4.34 2.19
CA ALA A 19 23.02 3.11 1.41
C ALA A 19 21.61 2.87 0.86
N GLN A 20 21.51 2.03 -0.18
CA GLN A 20 20.24 1.74 -0.85
C GLN A 20 19.25 1.04 0.09
N SER A 21 17.96 1.25 -0.16
CA SER A 21 16.86 0.49 0.46
C SER A 21 16.49 -0.71 -0.44
N ASN A 22 15.32 -1.31 -0.22
CA ASN A 22 14.76 -2.38 -1.03
C ASN A 22 13.23 -2.22 -1.18
N VAL A 23 12.58 -3.14 -1.91
CA VAL A 23 11.14 -3.08 -2.23
C VAL A 23 10.20 -3.27 -1.02
N TYR A 24 10.70 -3.87 0.07
CA TYR A 24 9.99 -4.05 1.35
C TYR A 24 10.56 -3.15 2.47
N GLY A 25 11.42 -2.20 2.10
CA GLY A 25 12.23 -1.41 3.04
C GLY A 25 11.55 -0.12 3.51
N LEU A 26 10.27 0.09 3.19
CA LEU A 26 9.51 1.30 3.53
C LEU A 26 8.32 0.92 4.42
N SER A 27 8.21 1.57 5.57
CA SER A 27 7.03 1.49 6.42
C SER A 27 6.51 2.87 6.82
N VAL A 28 5.19 3.01 6.91
CA VAL A 28 4.51 4.24 7.30
C VAL A 28 4.11 4.17 8.77
N LEU A 29 4.56 5.15 9.55
CA LEU A 29 4.16 5.35 10.94
C LEU A 29 3.04 6.38 11.00
N SER A 30 1.80 5.91 11.10
CA SER A 30 0.66 6.78 11.28
C SER A 30 0.60 7.32 12.71
N MET A 31 1.00 8.57 12.93
CA MET A 31 0.97 9.15 14.27
C MET A 31 -0.44 9.69 14.59
N PRO A 32 -0.96 9.52 15.82
CA PRO A 32 -2.27 10.06 16.21
C PRO A 32 -2.23 11.57 16.46
N THR A 33 -1.03 12.08 16.75
CA THR A 33 -0.79 13.48 17.07
C THR A 33 -0.89 14.35 15.80
N TRP A 34 -0.93 15.66 16.00
CA TRP A 34 -0.87 16.66 14.93
C TRP A 34 0.49 16.72 14.23
N GLU A 35 1.45 15.86 14.62
CA GLU A 35 2.87 15.94 14.24
C GLU A 35 3.17 15.31 12.87
N GLY A 36 2.16 14.96 12.09
CA GLY A 36 2.35 14.35 10.77
C GLY A 36 2.66 12.85 10.85
N ASN A 37 2.56 12.19 9.70
CA ASN A 37 3.00 10.79 9.58
C ASN A 37 4.52 10.74 9.41
N LYS A 38 5.17 9.71 9.97
CA LYS A 38 6.61 9.48 9.82
C LYS A 38 6.84 8.30 8.89
N LEU A 39 8.00 8.27 8.25
CA LEU A 39 8.43 7.16 7.40
C LEU A 39 9.63 6.48 8.04
N LEU A 40 9.62 5.15 8.06
CA LEU A 40 10.83 4.37 8.31
C LEU A 40 11.33 3.77 7.00
N VAL A 41 12.60 4.02 6.72
CA VAL A 41 13.30 3.49 5.55
C VAL A 41 14.47 2.66 6.02
N ALA A 42 14.38 1.35 5.81
CA ALA A 42 15.44 0.40 6.08
C ALA A 42 16.52 0.49 4.99
N SER A 43 17.78 0.38 5.40
CA SER A 43 18.89 0.22 4.48
C SER A 43 19.26 -1.24 4.31
N LEU A 44 19.63 -1.63 3.09
CA LEU A 44 20.09 -2.98 2.77
C LEU A 44 21.40 -3.35 3.45
N SER A 45 22.24 -2.39 3.82
CA SER A 45 23.55 -2.68 4.39
C SER A 45 23.78 -1.86 5.65
N GLY A 46 24.32 -2.50 6.68
CA GLY A 46 24.76 -1.81 7.89
C GLY A 46 23.77 -1.87 9.05
N GLY A 47 22.63 -2.57 8.91
CA GLY A 47 21.57 -2.58 9.92
C GLY A 47 20.93 -1.21 10.19
N ASN A 48 21.16 -0.22 9.32
CA ASN A 48 20.77 1.17 9.56
C ASN A 48 19.31 1.41 9.13
N MET A 49 18.60 2.20 9.94
CA MET A 49 17.24 2.60 9.65
C MET A 49 17.06 4.11 9.77
N PHE A 50 16.33 4.71 8.84
CA PHE A 50 16.13 6.15 8.79
C PHE A 50 14.68 6.50 9.01
N CYS A 51 14.42 7.33 10.03
CA CYS A 51 13.14 7.98 10.23
C CYS A 51 13.12 9.31 9.48
N LEU A 52 12.15 9.50 8.60
CA LEU A 52 11.90 10.75 7.91
C LEU A 52 10.58 11.35 8.38
N GLU A 53 10.62 12.62 8.79
CA GLU A 53 9.45 13.35 9.26
C GLU A 53 9.54 14.83 8.90
N TYR A 54 8.39 15.48 8.73
CA TYR A 54 8.35 16.93 8.60
C TYR A 54 8.29 17.57 9.99
N GLN A 55 9.34 18.31 10.33
CA GLN A 55 9.38 19.05 11.59
C GLN A 55 9.08 20.53 11.36
N ARG A 56 8.23 21.11 12.22
CA ARG A 56 7.93 22.55 12.22
C ARG A 56 8.82 23.27 13.24
N LEU A 57 9.85 23.93 12.75
CA LEU A 57 10.76 24.74 13.57
C LEU A 57 10.57 26.21 13.25
N GLN A 58 10.14 27.01 14.24
CA GLN A 58 9.94 28.47 14.12
C GLN A 58 9.05 28.89 12.92
N GLY A 59 8.01 28.09 12.63
CA GLY A 59 7.08 28.35 11.52
C GLY A 59 7.56 27.87 10.15
N VAL A 60 8.75 27.30 10.04
CA VAL A 60 9.26 26.66 8.82
C VAL A 60 9.11 25.15 8.94
N VAL A 61 8.46 24.54 7.95
CA VAL A 61 8.32 23.09 7.83
C VAL A 61 9.50 22.55 7.00
N ARG A 62 10.24 21.58 7.53
CA ARG A 62 11.37 20.95 6.83
C ARG A 62 11.36 19.45 7.03
N LEU A 63 11.73 18.73 5.99
CA LEU A 63 12.00 17.30 6.08
C LEU A 63 13.28 17.08 6.89
N VAL A 64 13.18 16.30 7.96
CA VAL A 64 14.30 15.86 8.78
C VAL A 64 14.44 14.36 8.59
N SER A 65 15.69 13.92 8.41
CA SER A 65 16.04 12.51 8.32
C SER A 65 16.98 12.17 9.47
N ARG A 66 16.59 11.20 10.28
CA ARG A 66 17.33 10.78 11.47
C ARG A 66 17.54 9.27 11.45
N GLU A 67 18.76 8.86 11.73
CA GLU A 67 19.10 7.44 11.90
C GLU A 67 18.60 6.94 13.27
N ILE A 68 17.91 5.80 13.26
CA ILE A 68 17.36 5.14 14.44
C ILE A 68 18.03 3.77 14.58
N HIS A 69 18.58 3.51 15.76
CA HIS A 69 19.28 2.27 16.06
C HIS A 69 18.35 1.33 16.82
N PHE A 70 17.98 0.22 16.17
CA PHE A 70 17.15 -0.81 16.78
C PHE A 70 18.03 -1.83 17.51
N ALA A 71 17.71 -2.07 18.77
CA ALA A 71 18.42 -3.05 19.59
C ALA A 71 18.31 -4.45 18.95
N TYR A 72 19.35 -5.26 19.10
CA TYR A 72 19.41 -6.64 18.57
C TYR A 72 19.43 -6.75 17.03
N ILE A 73 19.70 -5.66 16.31
CA ILE A 73 20.07 -5.69 14.90
C ILE A 73 21.59 -5.46 14.79
N PRO A 74 22.37 -6.46 14.35
CA PRO A 74 23.80 -6.31 14.13
C PRO A 74 24.10 -5.26 13.05
N GLY A 75 25.23 -4.55 13.19
CA GLY A 75 25.67 -3.56 12.20
C GLY A 75 26.16 -4.15 10.88
N ASP A 76 26.22 -5.47 10.76
CA ASP A 76 26.53 -6.23 9.55
C ASP A 76 25.30 -6.97 8.99
N ALA A 77 24.11 -6.69 9.51
CA ALA A 77 22.86 -7.28 9.03
C ALA A 77 22.32 -6.55 7.79
N ASP A 78 21.72 -7.36 6.91
CA ASP A 78 20.98 -6.88 5.76
C ASP A 78 19.47 -6.93 6.09
N ILE A 79 18.84 -5.76 6.17
CA ILE A 79 17.40 -5.67 6.46
C ILE A 79 16.63 -6.09 5.22
N VAL A 80 15.70 -7.04 5.39
CA VAL A 80 14.90 -7.60 4.30
C VAL A 80 13.57 -6.88 4.18
N SER A 81 12.76 -6.86 5.25
CA SER A 81 11.45 -6.20 5.24
C SER A 81 11.14 -5.53 6.56
N ILE A 82 10.35 -4.45 6.49
CA ILE A 82 9.86 -3.71 7.64
C ILE A 82 8.37 -3.42 7.45
N ASP A 83 7.63 -3.56 8.54
CA ASP A 83 6.25 -3.10 8.59
C ASP A 83 5.89 -2.64 10.00
N SER A 84 4.86 -1.81 10.11
CA SER A 84 4.45 -1.22 11.38
C SER A 84 2.96 -0.95 11.45
N PHE A 85 2.40 -1.09 12.64
CA PHE A 85 1.01 -0.78 12.90
C PHE A 85 0.77 -0.20 14.29
N ASN A 86 -0.38 0.45 14.39
CA ASN A 86 -0.87 1.07 15.60
C ASN A 86 -1.73 0.09 16.42
N ARG A 87 -1.47 -0.03 17.72
CA ARG A 87 -2.37 -0.75 18.64
C ARG A 87 -3.57 0.12 18.94
N GLU A 88 -4.76 -0.47 18.93
CA GLU A 88 -5.93 0.24 19.42
C GLU A 88 -5.82 0.47 20.93
N GLY A 89 -6.10 1.71 21.34
CA GLY A 89 -6.17 2.06 22.76
C GLY A 89 -7.52 1.68 23.37
N PRO A 90 -7.67 1.90 24.69
CA PRO A 90 -8.89 1.53 25.42
C PRO A 90 -10.15 2.30 24.98
N GLN A 91 -9.99 3.36 24.17
CA GLN A 91 -11.10 4.06 23.52
C GLN A 91 -10.82 4.24 22.03
N PRO A 92 -11.85 4.18 21.16
CA PRO A 92 -11.70 4.45 19.74
C PRO A 92 -11.02 5.81 19.49
N GLY A 93 -9.97 5.82 18.67
CA GLY A 93 -9.21 7.02 18.34
C GLY A 93 -8.10 7.39 19.33
N ILE A 94 -7.95 6.66 20.45
CA ILE A 94 -6.78 6.73 21.32
C ILE A 94 -5.81 5.62 20.92
N LEU A 95 -4.54 5.95 20.76
CA LEU A 95 -3.51 4.96 20.41
C LEU A 95 -3.09 4.18 21.65
N GLY A 96 -3.09 2.85 21.56
CA GLY A 96 -2.65 1.95 22.62
C GLY A 96 -1.13 1.72 22.60
N GLY A 97 -0.48 2.00 21.48
CA GLY A 97 0.94 1.78 21.27
C GLY A 97 1.31 1.69 19.79
N LEU A 98 2.60 1.60 19.50
CA LEU A 98 3.13 1.33 18.17
C LEU A 98 3.84 -0.03 18.18
N VAL A 99 3.69 -0.79 17.11
CA VAL A 99 4.38 -2.07 16.89
C VAL A 99 5.15 -1.98 15.58
N ILE A 100 6.41 -2.41 15.56
CA ILE A 100 7.26 -2.46 14.38
C ILE A 100 7.86 -3.87 14.29
N GLY A 101 7.65 -4.54 13.17
CA GLY A 101 8.32 -5.79 12.84
C GLY A 101 9.43 -5.53 11.82
N ILE A 102 10.59 -6.14 12.02
CA ILE A 102 11.76 -6.02 11.16
C ILE A 102 12.33 -7.40 10.91
N THR A 103 12.46 -7.79 9.65
CA THR A 103 13.18 -9.00 9.26
C THR A 103 14.57 -8.66 8.73
N PHE A 104 15.56 -9.46 9.05
CA PHE A 104 16.92 -9.27 8.57
C PHE A 104 17.67 -10.59 8.45
N ILE A 105 18.69 -10.58 7.60
CA ILE A 105 19.63 -11.69 7.42
C ILE A 105 20.99 -11.25 7.93
N LYS A 106 21.61 -12.12 8.71
CA LYS A 106 23.00 -11.97 9.14
C LYS A 106 23.82 -13.04 8.44
N ASP A 107 24.93 -12.68 7.82
CA ASP A 107 25.90 -13.65 7.29
C ASP A 107 27.15 -13.73 8.21
N PRO A 108 27.09 -14.50 9.31
CA PRO A 108 28.26 -14.79 10.10
C PRO A 108 29.15 -15.79 9.36
N SER A 109 29.95 -15.32 8.40
CA SER A 109 31.11 -16.05 7.88
C SER A 109 30.84 -17.52 7.47
N ASN A 110 29.80 -17.77 6.65
CA ASN A 110 29.36 -19.05 6.02
C ASN A 110 28.09 -19.75 6.56
N SER A 111 27.28 -19.14 7.44
CA SER A 111 25.95 -19.69 7.76
C SER A 111 24.94 -18.57 7.95
N PRO A 112 24.22 -18.16 6.88
CA PRO A 112 23.24 -17.10 7.01
C PRO A 112 22.17 -17.50 8.03
N ALA A 113 21.90 -16.61 8.98
CA ALA A 113 20.82 -16.75 9.96
C ALA A 113 19.83 -15.60 9.75
N GLN A 114 18.54 -15.93 9.77
CA GLN A 114 17.45 -14.99 9.50
C GLN A 114 16.66 -14.76 10.78
N TYR A 115 16.21 -13.53 10.99
CA TYR A 115 15.51 -13.15 12.21
C TYR A 115 14.31 -12.26 11.91
N LEU A 116 13.27 -12.37 12.75
CA LEU A 116 12.20 -11.40 12.90
C LEU A 116 12.31 -10.77 14.30
N ASN A 117 12.55 -9.46 14.34
CA ASN A 117 12.46 -8.68 15.57
C ASN A 117 11.16 -7.90 15.60
N ILE A 118 10.47 -7.94 16.74
CA ILE A 118 9.24 -7.16 16.96
C ILE A 118 9.46 -6.23 18.15
N TYR A 119 9.24 -4.94 17.90
CA TYR A 119 9.39 -3.86 18.84
C TYR A 119 8.01 -3.30 19.16
N SER A 120 7.73 -3.02 20.42
CA SER A 120 6.53 -2.28 20.78
C SER A 120 6.79 -1.36 21.96
N ALA A 121 6.13 -0.21 21.92
CA ALA A 121 6.00 0.66 23.07
C ALA A 121 4.53 1.06 23.22
N GLY A 122 4.03 1.03 24.45
CA GLY A 122 2.71 1.56 24.80
C GLY A 122 2.73 3.08 24.92
N VAL A 123 1.57 3.73 24.80
CA VAL A 123 1.43 5.15 25.15
C VAL A 123 1.36 5.27 26.66
N GLU A 124 2.41 5.80 27.28
CA GLU A 124 2.26 6.38 28.61
C GLU A 124 1.61 7.76 28.47
N SER A 125 0.49 7.97 29.17
CA SER A 125 -0.33 9.18 29.09
C SER A 125 0.48 10.47 29.17
N GLY A 126 0.56 11.20 28.04
CA GLY A 126 1.10 12.56 27.98
C GLY A 126 2.56 12.70 27.49
N LEU A 127 3.23 11.62 27.11
CA LEU A 127 4.56 11.67 26.51
C LEU A 127 4.51 11.60 24.97
N GLU A 128 5.36 12.39 24.32
CA GLU A 128 5.63 12.26 22.88
C GLU A 128 6.21 10.87 22.57
N TYR A 129 5.84 10.32 21.41
CA TYR A 129 6.35 9.03 20.95
C TYR A 129 7.84 9.12 20.63
N SER A 130 8.67 8.62 21.54
CA SER A 130 10.11 8.46 21.31
C SER A 130 10.36 7.16 20.54
N LEU A 131 10.63 7.29 19.23
CA LEU A 131 11.09 6.17 18.42
C LEU A 131 12.40 5.56 18.94
N ASP A 132 13.25 6.35 19.59
CA ASP A 132 14.48 5.85 20.20
C ASP A 132 14.16 4.89 21.35
N THR A 133 13.17 5.20 22.17
CA THR A 133 12.74 4.33 23.28
C THR A 133 12.11 3.04 22.75
N LEU A 134 11.28 3.13 21.70
CA LEU A 134 10.70 1.96 21.04
C LEU A 134 11.78 1.06 20.42
N ALA A 135 12.77 1.67 19.76
CA ALA A 135 13.86 0.93 19.12
C ALA A 135 14.72 0.15 20.13
N GLN A 136 14.74 0.55 21.40
CA GLN A 136 15.37 -0.21 22.49
C GLN A 136 14.44 -1.23 23.17
N SER A 137 13.14 -1.16 22.90
CA SER A 137 12.09 -1.99 23.52
C SER A 137 11.76 -3.22 22.64
N CYS A 138 12.77 -4.04 22.35
CA CYS A 138 12.57 -5.27 21.61
C CYS A 138 11.78 -6.28 22.46
N MET A 139 10.59 -6.66 22.00
CA MET A 139 9.73 -7.62 22.69
C MET A 139 10.09 -9.05 22.33
N CYS A 140 10.39 -9.28 21.06
CA CYS A 140 10.56 -10.61 20.50
C CYS A 140 11.72 -10.60 19.50
N ASN A 141 12.60 -11.60 19.62
CA ASN A 141 13.64 -11.91 18.64
C ASN A 141 13.42 -13.39 18.26
N ILE A 142 12.97 -13.62 17.03
CA ILE A 142 12.57 -14.93 16.53
C ILE A 142 13.56 -15.33 15.44
N GLU A 143 14.25 -16.45 15.62
CA GLU A 143 15.10 -17.04 14.57
C GLU A 143 14.24 -17.80 13.57
N LEU A 144 14.31 -17.41 12.30
CA LEU A 144 13.52 -17.98 11.22
C LEU A 144 14.27 -19.16 10.60
N GLN A 145 13.52 -20.17 10.14
CA GLN A 145 14.06 -21.35 9.46
C GLN A 145 13.96 -21.23 7.92
N PHE A 146 13.60 -20.05 7.42
CA PHE A 146 13.36 -19.73 6.02
C PHE A 146 13.87 -18.32 5.71
N ILE A 147 14.01 -18.00 4.41
CA ILE A 147 14.35 -16.65 3.97
C ILE A 147 13.07 -15.81 3.94
N PRO A 148 12.97 -14.73 4.72
CA PRO A 148 11.78 -13.88 4.73
C PRO A 148 11.63 -13.09 3.42
N PHE A 149 10.40 -12.84 3.01
CA PHE A 149 10.04 -11.89 1.95
C PHE A 149 9.32 -10.67 2.56
N GLN A 150 8.16 -10.30 2.02
CA GLN A 150 7.35 -9.22 2.56
C GLN A 150 6.83 -9.56 3.96
N LEU A 151 7.05 -8.62 4.88
CA LEU A 151 6.33 -8.54 6.14
C LEU A 151 5.16 -7.56 5.95
N THR A 152 3.97 -7.95 6.35
CA THR A 152 2.78 -7.09 6.34
C THR A 152 1.91 -7.38 7.54
N HIS A 153 0.99 -6.49 7.88
CA HIS A 153 0.06 -6.67 8.98
C HIS A 153 -1.39 -6.62 8.50
N THR A 154 -2.24 -7.32 9.21
CA THR A 154 -3.68 -7.29 8.97
C THR A 154 -4.44 -7.48 10.27
N ARG A 155 -5.72 -7.16 10.28
CA ARG A 155 -6.57 -7.25 11.47
C ARG A 155 -7.50 -8.46 11.39
N LEU A 156 -7.52 -9.25 12.45
CA LEU A 156 -8.44 -10.36 12.63
C LEU A 156 -9.81 -9.88 13.13
N CYS A 157 -10.88 -10.62 12.80
CA CYS A 157 -12.24 -10.39 13.33
C CYS A 157 -12.48 -11.43 14.40
N ASP A 158 -12.06 -11.13 15.62
CA ASP A 158 -12.35 -11.99 16.78
C ASP A 158 -13.42 -11.34 17.65
N GLU A 159 -14.13 -12.16 18.43
CA GLU A 159 -15.24 -11.71 19.32
C GLU A 159 -14.80 -10.62 20.32
N ASP A 160 -13.50 -10.54 20.63
CA ASP A 160 -12.90 -9.62 21.59
C ASP A 160 -12.46 -8.26 21.02
N GLY A 161 -12.88 -7.90 19.80
CA GLY A 161 -12.54 -6.60 19.21
C GLY A 161 -11.36 -6.62 18.23
N GLY A 162 -10.95 -7.81 17.76
CA GLY A 162 -10.05 -8.01 16.63
C GLY A 162 -8.59 -7.60 16.86
N ASP A 163 -7.69 -8.59 16.88
CA ASP A 163 -6.26 -8.40 17.05
C ASP A 163 -5.54 -8.12 15.72
N THR A 164 -4.54 -7.24 15.72
CA THR A 164 -3.65 -7.06 14.56
C THR A 164 -2.51 -8.07 14.62
N VAL A 165 -2.28 -8.74 13.49
CA VAL A 165 -1.28 -9.81 13.34
C VAL A 165 -0.30 -9.47 12.24
N PHE A 166 0.90 -10.04 12.32
CA PHE A 166 1.87 -10.00 11.22
C PHE A 166 1.72 -11.25 10.35
N LEU A 167 1.81 -11.06 9.04
CA LEU A 167 1.95 -12.09 8.02
C LEU A 167 3.32 -11.93 7.37
N LEU A 168 4.06 -13.03 7.28
CA LEU A 168 5.41 -13.06 6.72
C LEU A 168 5.51 -14.14 5.64
N GLY A 169 5.78 -13.74 4.40
CA GLY A 169 6.08 -14.68 3.32
C GLY A 169 7.45 -15.33 3.50
N GLY A 170 7.56 -16.64 3.24
CA GLY A 170 8.79 -17.41 3.37
C GLY A 170 9.21 -18.13 2.09
N SER A 171 10.50 -18.42 1.96
CA SER A 171 11.08 -19.22 0.87
C SER A 171 10.75 -20.72 0.91
N ASP A 172 10.02 -21.15 1.95
CA ASP A 172 9.55 -22.51 2.20
C ASP A 172 8.13 -22.74 1.70
N GLN A 173 7.63 -21.85 0.82
CA GLN A 173 6.29 -21.91 0.24
C GLN A 173 5.18 -21.81 1.29
N GLN A 174 5.43 -21.07 2.38
CA GLN A 174 4.47 -20.81 3.44
C GLN A 174 4.32 -19.31 3.69
N ILE A 175 3.20 -18.93 4.30
CA ILE A 175 3.02 -17.63 4.94
C ILE A 175 2.89 -17.91 6.43
N HIS A 176 3.68 -17.21 7.24
CA HIS A 176 3.74 -17.39 8.68
C HIS A 176 2.94 -16.30 9.38
N LEU A 177 2.07 -16.72 10.30
CA LEU A 177 1.22 -15.85 11.10
C LEU A 177 1.86 -15.62 12.46
N PHE A 178 2.18 -14.38 12.80
CA PHE A 178 2.65 -14.00 14.14
C PHE A 178 1.59 -13.17 14.85
N ARG A 179 1.08 -13.70 15.96
CA ARG A 179 0.05 -13.07 16.79
C ARG A 179 0.60 -12.78 18.19
N GLN A 180 0.18 -11.65 18.76
CA GLN A 180 0.52 -11.32 20.14
C GLN A 180 -0.27 -12.20 21.10
N ASP A 181 0.44 -12.95 21.92
CA ASP A 181 -0.12 -13.70 23.04
C ASP A 181 -0.51 -12.76 24.19
N ARG A 182 -1.70 -12.97 24.74
CA ARG A 182 -2.27 -12.05 25.74
C ARG A 182 -1.64 -12.20 27.13
N GLU A 183 -1.07 -13.36 27.43
CA GLU A 183 -0.48 -13.64 28.76
C GLU A 183 0.96 -13.13 28.84
N THR A 184 1.76 -13.45 27.82
CA THR A 184 3.18 -13.10 27.74
C THR A 184 3.43 -11.74 27.09
N ASN A 185 2.43 -11.18 26.39
CA ASN A 185 2.56 -10.04 25.49
C ASN A 185 3.57 -10.24 24.36
N GLN A 186 4.11 -11.46 24.16
CA GLN A 186 5.05 -11.75 23.09
C GLN A 186 4.31 -12.19 21.83
N PHE A 187 4.90 -11.92 20.67
CA PHE A 187 4.42 -12.47 19.41
C PHE A 187 4.92 -13.90 19.25
N MET A 188 4.00 -14.80 18.94
CA MET A 188 4.28 -16.21 18.67
C MET A 188 3.68 -16.60 17.33
N GLU A 189 4.31 -17.59 16.71
CA GLU A 189 3.80 -18.18 15.48
C GLU A 189 2.58 -19.06 15.77
N GLU A 190 1.52 -18.89 15.00
CA GLU A 190 0.30 -19.68 15.06
C GLU A 190 0.02 -20.36 13.71
N ASN A 191 -0.83 -21.38 13.72
CA ASN A 191 -1.23 -22.03 12.48
C ASN A 191 -2.06 -21.08 11.61
N ILE A 192 -1.55 -20.75 10.43
CA ILE A 192 -2.19 -19.82 9.53
C ILE A 192 -3.56 -20.30 9.03
N ALA A 193 -3.74 -21.62 8.85
CA ALA A 193 -4.98 -22.20 8.34
C ALA A 193 -6.19 -21.96 9.27
N ASP A 194 -5.94 -21.70 10.55
CA ASP A 194 -6.99 -21.41 11.54
C ASP A 194 -7.63 -20.03 11.37
N PHE A 195 -6.99 -19.12 10.62
CA PHE A 195 -7.44 -17.72 10.43
C PHE A 195 -7.46 -17.27 8.96
N PHE A 196 -6.58 -17.85 8.16
CA PHE A 196 -6.41 -17.58 6.74
C PHE A 196 -6.35 -18.91 5.96
N PRO A 197 -7.50 -19.61 5.84
CA PRO A 197 -7.57 -20.88 5.09
C PRO A 197 -7.10 -20.73 3.63
N GLU A 198 -7.15 -19.53 3.07
CA GLU A 198 -6.68 -19.22 1.72
C GLU A 198 -5.17 -19.37 1.53
N PHE A 199 -4.39 -19.49 2.61
CA PHE A 199 -2.93 -19.68 2.58
C PHE A 199 -2.48 -21.10 2.90
N ASP A 200 -3.39 -22.04 3.17
CA ASP A 200 -3.07 -23.42 3.58
C ASP A 200 -2.27 -24.20 2.51
N SER A 201 -2.42 -23.85 1.23
CA SER A 201 -1.68 -24.48 0.13
C SER A 201 -1.32 -23.47 -0.96
N LEU A 202 -0.12 -22.91 -0.85
CA LEU A 202 0.38 -21.95 -1.82
C LEU A 202 0.94 -22.64 -3.07
N PRO A 203 0.69 -22.11 -4.27
CA PRO A 203 1.21 -22.65 -5.53
C PRO A 203 2.71 -22.40 -5.72
N GLY A 204 3.25 -21.35 -5.07
CA GLY A 204 4.64 -20.91 -5.15
C GLY A 204 4.97 -20.00 -3.97
N ASN A 205 6.24 -19.58 -3.87
CA ASN A 205 6.70 -18.66 -2.85
C ASN A 205 6.00 -17.30 -2.99
N ALA A 206 5.16 -16.93 -2.03
CA ALA A 206 4.46 -15.66 -2.03
C ALA A 206 5.41 -14.51 -1.69
N VAL A 207 5.66 -13.64 -2.67
CA VAL A 207 6.57 -12.49 -2.57
C VAL A 207 5.84 -11.19 -2.28
N TRP A 208 4.53 -11.13 -2.53
CA TRP A 208 3.72 -9.99 -2.14
C TRP A 208 2.32 -10.44 -1.69
N LEU A 209 1.81 -9.78 -0.66
CA LEU A 209 0.54 -10.01 0.01
C LEU A 209 -0.20 -8.69 0.17
N ASP A 210 -1.51 -8.71 -0.04
CA ASP A 210 -2.38 -7.62 0.32
C ASP A 210 -3.72 -8.15 0.83
N THR A 211 -4.25 -7.52 1.88
CA THR A 211 -5.53 -7.91 2.47
C THR A 211 -6.39 -6.69 2.74
N GLU A 212 -7.63 -6.72 2.31
CA GLU A 212 -8.58 -5.63 2.45
C GLU A 212 -9.88 -6.16 3.07
N ARG A 213 -10.34 -5.51 4.13
CA ARG A 213 -11.62 -5.88 4.78
C ARG A 213 -12.78 -5.18 4.10
N VAL A 214 -13.84 -5.93 3.87
CA VAL A 214 -15.05 -5.48 3.20
C VAL A 214 -16.24 -5.59 4.15
N ALA A 215 -17.28 -4.79 3.91
CA ALA A 215 -18.51 -4.90 4.68
C ALA A 215 -19.09 -6.32 4.66
N GLY A 216 -19.75 -6.68 5.76
CA GLY A 216 -20.36 -8.01 5.91
C GLY A 216 -19.38 -9.11 6.34
N GLN A 217 -18.32 -8.75 7.09
CA GLN A 217 -17.32 -9.71 7.61
C GLN A 217 -16.66 -10.52 6.50
N LYS A 218 -16.38 -9.87 5.36
CA LYS A 218 -15.64 -10.45 4.25
C LYS A 218 -14.25 -9.85 4.20
N ARG A 219 -13.27 -10.66 3.82
CA ARG A 219 -11.90 -10.24 3.54
C ARG A 219 -11.57 -10.59 2.09
N ILE A 220 -10.98 -9.64 1.37
CA ILE A 220 -10.29 -9.90 0.12
C ILE A 220 -8.83 -10.13 0.47
N THR A 221 -8.29 -11.24 0.02
CA THR A 221 -6.87 -11.57 0.15
C THR A 221 -6.30 -11.75 -1.24
N ALA A 222 -5.23 -11.04 -1.57
CA ALA A 222 -4.52 -11.19 -2.82
C ALA A 222 -3.05 -11.50 -2.55
N PHE A 223 -2.46 -12.39 -3.34
CA PHE A 223 -1.03 -12.66 -3.27
C PHE A 223 -0.44 -12.91 -4.64
N GLY A 224 0.84 -12.55 -4.78
CA GLY A 224 1.66 -12.78 -5.95
C GLY A 224 2.88 -13.63 -5.60
N CYS A 225 3.19 -14.60 -6.44
CA CYS A 225 4.30 -15.54 -6.25
C CYS A 225 5.49 -15.22 -7.16
N GLU A 226 6.68 -15.69 -6.77
CA GLU A 226 7.91 -15.52 -7.55
C GLU A 226 7.87 -16.21 -8.93
N ASP A 227 7.00 -17.21 -9.09
CA ASP A 227 6.82 -17.97 -10.32
C ASP A 227 5.83 -17.32 -11.30
N GLY A 228 5.24 -16.17 -10.93
CA GLY A 228 4.23 -15.48 -11.73
C GLY A 228 2.79 -15.84 -11.39
N HIS A 229 2.54 -16.73 -10.42
CA HIS A 229 1.18 -17.02 -10.00
C HIS A 229 0.59 -15.83 -9.21
N VAL A 230 -0.64 -15.45 -9.55
CA VAL A 230 -1.44 -14.47 -8.79
C VAL A 230 -2.73 -15.12 -8.37
N SER A 231 -3.10 -14.96 -7.11
CA SER A 231 -4.36 -15.45 -6.58
C SER A 231 -5.13 -14.35 -5.86
N VAL A 232 -6.46 -14.41 -5.95
CA VAL A 232 -7.37 -13.62 -5.13
C VAL A 232 -8.38 -14.55 -4.47
N ALA A 233 -8.60 -14.37 -3.18
CA ALA A 233 -9.58 -15.08 -2.39
C ALA A 233 -10.53 -14.09 -1.70
N ILE A 234 -11.80 -14.49 -1.60
CA ILE A 234 -12.83 -13.83 -0.82
C ILE A 234 -13.18 -14.77 0.32
N VAL A 235 -12.92 -14.36 1.55
CA VAL A 235 -13.09 -15.20 2.73
C VAL A 235 -14.11 -14.58 3.65
N ASN A 236 -15.01 -15.41 4.19
CA ASN A 236 -15.89 -14.99 5.25
C ASN A 236 -15.15 -15.10 6.59
N GLU A 237 -14.88 -13.97 7.23
CA GLU A 237 -14.05 -13.92 8.44
C GLU A 237 -14.72 -14.60 9.65
N ALA A 238 -16.05 -14.62 9.72
CA ALA A 238 -16.78 -15.21 10.84
C ALA A 238 -16.83 -16.74 10.79
N SER A 239 -17.09 -17.30 9.61
CA SER A 239 -17.11 -18.75 9.38
C SER A 239 -15.74 -19.32 9.04
N LYS A 240 -14.77 -18.46 8.67
CA LYS A 240 -13.43 -18.84 8.19
C LYS A 240 -13.51 -19.75 6.97
N GLU A 241 -14.49 -19.49 6.10
CA GLU A 241 -14.70 -20.25 4.86
C GLU A 241 -14.33 -19.41 3.64
N ILE A 242 -13.63 -20.03 2.69
CA ILE A 242 -13.32 -19.44 1.39
C ILE A 242 -14.60 -19.41 0.55
N GLN A 243 -15.13 -18.22 0.29
CA GLN A 243 -16.33 -18.04 -0.54
C GLN A 243 -16.01 -18.14 -2.03
N CYS A 244 -14.84 -17.62 -2.41
CA CYS A 244 -14.33 -17.66 -3.78
C CYS A 244 -12.81 -17.62 -3.74
N MET A 245 -12.15 -18.35 -4.62
CA MET A 245 -10.71 -18.24 -4.86
C MET A 245 -10.46 -18.47 -6.35
N GLY A 246 -9.61 -17.66 -6.94
CA GLY A 246 -9.23 -17.77 -8.34
C GLY A 246 -7.79 -17.34 -8.54
N GLY A 247 -7.08 -18.01 -9.44
CA GLY A 247 -5.70 -17.70 -9.77
C GLY A 247 -5.46 -17.61 -11.28
N VAL A 248 -4.42 -16.87 -11.64
CA VAL A 248 -3.92 -16.72 -13.02
C VAL A 248 -2.40 -16.81 -13.00
N GLN A 249 -1.85 -17.35 -14.09
CA GLN A 249 -0.41 -17.44 -14.31
C GLN A 249 0.05 -16.29 -15.22
N HIS A 250 1.02 -15.52 -14.76
CA HIS A 250 1.78 -14.53 -15.53
C HIS A 250 3.11 -15.14 -16.02
N ASP A 251 3.69 -14.61 -17.10
CA ASP A 251 4.94 -15.09 -17.72
C ASP A 251 6.22 -14.60 -17.01
N GLY A 252 6.12 -14.07 -15.78
CA GLY A 252 7.29 -13.65 -15.00
C GLY A 252 6.96 -13.34 -13.53
N PRO A 253 8.00 -13.22 -12.67
CA PRO A 253 7.83 -13.00 -11.24
C PRO A 253 6.95 -11.79 -10.93
N ILE A 254 6.03 -11.96 -9.98
CA ILE A 254 5.20 -10.85 -9.51
C ILE A 254 6.04 -9.96 -8.59
N THR A 255 5.95 -8.65 -8.78
CA THR A 255 6.71 -7.68 -7.99
C THR A 255 5.85 -6.94 -6.97
N SER A 256 4.56 -6.77 -7.26
CA SER A 256 3.61 -6.15 -6.34
C SER A 256 2.18 -6.55 -6.69
N VAL A 257 1.36 -6.74 -5.66
CA VAL A 257 -0.09 -6.83 -5.79
C VAL A 257 -0.72 -5.81 -4.84
N ARG A 258 -1.75 -5.09 -5.29
CA ARG A 258 -2.42 -4.11 -4.44
C ARG A 258 -3.91 -4.06 -4.70
N ILE A 259 -4.70 -4.31 -3.65
CA ILE A 259 -6.14 -4.17 -3.64
C ILE A 259 -6.44 -2.69 -3.45
N TYR A 260 -7.38 -2.15 -4.22
CA TYR A 260 -7.81 -0.77 -4.08
C TYR A 260 -9.25 -0.58 -4.50
N ARG A 261 -9.83 0.56 -4.11
CA ARG A 261 -11.18 0.95 -4.52
C ARG A 261 -11.16 2.04 -5.58
N SER A 262 -12.14 2.08 -6.49
CA SER A 262 -12.26 3.20 -7.44
C SER A 262 -12.32 4.53 -6.72
N LYS A 263 -13.22 4.65 -5.74
CA LYS A 263 -13.49 5.91 -5.04
C LYS A 263 -12.95 5.88 -3.62
N LEU A 264 -12.46 7.03 -3.15
CA LEU A 264 -12.25 7.21 -1.72
C LEU A 264 -13.60 7.31 -1.01
N ASP A 265 -13.76 6.53 0.05
CA ASP A 265 -14.79 6.74 1.08
C ASP A 265 -14.42 8.00 1.88
N THR A 266 -14.58 9.18 1.30
CA THR A 266 -14.47 10.43 2.07
C THR A 266 -15.81 10.69 2.77
N PRO A 267 -15.92 10.55 4.11
CA PRO A 267 -17.15 10.85 4.80
C PRO A 267 -17.48 12.33 4.58
N ARG A 268 -18.67 12.58 4.03
CA ARG A 268 -19.13 13.94 3.77
C ARG A 268 -19.09 14.73 5.10
N PRO A 269 -18.45 15.91 5.15
CA PRO A 269 -18.40 16.71 6.37
C PRO A 269 -19.80 16.91 6.94
N ALA A 270 -19.95 16.74 8.26
CA ALA A 270 -21.26 16.81 8.93
C ALA A 270 -22.02 18.12 8.62
N ALA A 271 -21.29 19.23 8.39
CA ALA A 271 -21.83 20.52 7.97
C ALA A 271 -22.59 20.49 6.62
N LEU A 272 -22.26 19.54 5.73
CA LEU A 272 -22.89 19.34 4.42
C LEU A 272 -23.96 18.23 4.43
N SER A 273 -24.07 17.46 5.51
CA SER A 273 -25.04 16.37 5.66
C SER A 273 -26.47 16.86 5.95
N ALA A 274 -26.63 18.13 6.31
CA ALA A 274 -27.89 18.68 6.81
C ALA A 274 -28.98 18.97 5.74
N LYS A 275 -28.72 18.80 4.43
CA LYS A 275 -29.70 19.13 3.39
C LYS A 275 -29.67 18.14 2.23
N SER A 276 -30.77 17.37 2.13
CA SER A 276 -31.16 16.36 1.14
C SER A 276 -30.64 14.93 1.37
N PRO A 277 -31.55 13.96 1.61
CA PRO A 277 -31.26 12.56 1.34
C PRO A 277 -31.25 12.40 -0.19
N LEU A 278 -30.07 12.43 -0.80
CA LEU A 278 -29.90 11.90 -2.15
C LEU A 278 -30.09 10.38 -2.10
N PRO A 279 -30.67 9.77 -3.15
CA PRO A 279 -30.92 8.33 -3.16
C PRO A 279 -29.59 7.63 -2.92
N ALA A 280 -29.59 6.66 -2.00
CA ALA A 280 -28.49 5.72 -1.86
C ALA A 280 -28.26 5.16 -3.26
N ILE A 281 -27.16 5.56 -3.90
CA ILE A 281 -26.68 4.83 -5.05
C ILE A 281 -26.27 3.50 -4.44
N HIS A 282 -27.14 2.51 -4.60
CA HIS A 282 -26.85 1.12 -4.34
C HIS A 282 -25.83 0.66 -5.40
N THR A 283 -24.61 1.21 -5.40
CA THR A 283 -23.47 0.42 -5.82
C THR A 283 -23.28 -0.56 -4.67
N THR A 284 -23.54 -1.83 -4.93
CA THR A 284 -23.07 -2.89 -4.04
C THR A 284 -21.57 -2.64 -3.85
N GLN A 285 -21.13 -2.38 -2.61
CA GLN A 285 -19.71 -2.12 -2.30
C GLN A 285 -18.76 -3.15 -2.94
N GLU A 286 -19.26 -4.35 -3.24
CA GLU A 286 -18.58 -5.41 -3.97
C GLU A 286 -18.03 -4.99 -5.36
N GLY A 287 -18.70 -4.10 -6.10
CA GLY A 287 -18.25 -3.66 -7.43
C GLY A 287 -17.13 -2.63 -7.44
N GLU A 288 -16.64 -2.21 -6.27
CA GLU A 288 -15.71 -1.09 -6.15
C GLU A 288 -14.25 -1.54 -5.98
N TYR A 289 -14.00 -2.84 -5.75
CA TYR A 289 -12.67 -3.38 -5.48
C TYR A 289 -11.98 -3.87 -6.75
N HIS A 290 -10.74 -3.44 -6.92
CA HIS A 290 -9.86 -3.79 -8.03
C HIS A 290 -8.53 -4.29 -7.47
N LEU A 291 -7.77 -5.01 -8.29
CA LEU A 291 -6.44 -5.50 -7.97
C LEU A 291 -5.48 -5.06 -9.06
N VAL A 292 -4.48 -4.24 -8.71
CA VAL A 292 -3.33 -3.99 -9.59
C VAL A 292 -2.26 -5.05 -9.34
N VAL A 293 -1.66 -5.53 -10.43
CA VAL A 293 -0.57 -6.50 -10.42
C VAL A 293 0.55 -5.96 -11.29
N THR A 294 1.77 -5.94 -10.75
CA THR A 294 2.99 -5.65 -11.48
C THR A 294 3.87 -6.89 -11.56
N SER A 295 4.57 -7.06 -12.69
CA SER A 295 5.50 -8.16 -12.95
C SER A 295 6.82 -7.60 -13.48
N VAL A 296 7.89 -8.39 -13.35
CA VAL A 296 9.21 -8.04 -13.89
C VAL A 296 9.21 -7.96 -15.42
N LEU A 297 8.50 -8.88 -16.09
CA LEU A 297 8.63 -9.09 -17.55
C LEU A 297 7.41 -8.59 -18.35
N GLU A 298 6.25 -8.54 -17.72
CA GLU A 298 4.99 -8.25 -18.40
C GLU A 298 4.52 -6.80 -18.22
N LEU A 299 3.52 -6.44 -19.01
CA LEU A 299 2.73 -5.25 -18.73
C LEU A 299 2.02 -5.40 -17.39
N ALA A 300 1.96 -4.32 -16.63
CA ALA A 300 1.16 -4.25 -15.43
C ALA A 300 -0.32 -4.31 -15.82
N VAL A 301 -1.12 -4.94 -14.97
CA VAL A 301 -2.54 -5.17 -15.24
C VAL A 301 -3.38 -4.82 -14.04
N VAL A 302 -4.62 -4.44 -14.29
CA VAL A 302 -5.65 -4.24 -13.29
C VAL A 302 -6.76 -5.26 -13.52
N TYR A 303 -7.01 -6.12 -12.55
CA TYR A 303 -8.20 -6.95 -12.49
C TYR A 303 -9.31 -6.17 -11.82
N ARG A 304 -10.41 -5.94 -12.54
CA ARG A 304 -11.51 -5.11 -12.05
C ARG A 304 -12.61 -5.92 -11.39
N GLU A 305 -13.27 -5.31 -10.41
CA GLU A 305 -14.43 -5.88 -9.70
C GLU A 305 -14.12 -7.28 -9.16
N VAL A 306 -13.00 -7.41 -8.43
CA VAL A 306 -12.47 -8.72 -8.01
C VAL A 306 -13.43 -9.49 -7.12
N MET A 307 -14.30 -8.80 -6.39
CA MET A 307 -15.36 -9.44 -5.59
C MET A 307 -16.44 -10.12 -6.44
N LEU A 308 -16.71 -9.61 -7.64
CA LEU A 308 -17.76 -10.10 -8.53
C LEU A 308 -17.21 -11.06 -9.59
N GLY A 309 -16.04 -10.76 -10.11
CA GLY A 309 -15.44 -11.45 -11.26
C GLY A 309 -14.14 -12.18 -10.98
N GLY A 310 -13.62 -12.16 -9.75
CA GLY A 310 -12.27 -12.65 -9.46
C GLY A 310 -11.25 -11.98 -10.38
N LEU A 311 -10.45 -12.79 -11.08
CA LEU A 311 -9.39 -12.31 -11.98
C LEU A 311 -9.81 -12.33 -13.47
N THR A 312 -11.11 -12.28 -13.77
CA THR A 312 -11.61 -12.39 -15.16
C THR A 312 -11.61 -11.08 -15.94
N ARG A 313 -11.81 -9.92 -15.29
CA ARG A 313 -11.92 -8.61 -15.94
C ARG A 313 -10.59 -7.88 -15.96
N GLN A 314 -9.65 -8.37 -16.75
CA GLN A 314 -8.33 -7.79 -16.91
C GLN A 314 -8.37 -6.51 -17.76
N ALA A 315 -7.64 -5.48 -17.34
CA ALA A 315 -7.32 -4.30 -18.11
C ALA A 315 -5.81 -4.09 -18.08
N ILE A 316 -5.21 -3.81 -19.25
CA ILE A 316 -3.76 -3.62 -19.39
C ILE A 316 -3.42 -2.17 -19.05
N LEU A 317 -2.30 -1.94 -18.35
CA LEU A 317 -1.71 -0.61 -18.19
C LEU A 317 -0.71 -0.38 -19.33
N PRO A 318 -1.03 0.48 -20.30
CA PRO A 318 -0.28 0.59 -21.54
C PRO A 318 1.10 1.20 -21.26
N GLU A 319 2.12 0.78 -22.00
CA GLU A 319 3.49 1.33 -21.91
C GLU A 319 4.22 1.05 -20.58
N SER A 320 3.64 0.28 -19.65
CA SER A 320 4.26 0.01 -18.35
C SER A 320 5.55 -0.83 -18.44
N ASN A 321 5.74 -1.58 -19.53
CA ASN A 321 6.91 -2.42 -19.79
C ASN A 321 8.00 -1.72 -20.61
N LEU A 322 7.81 -0.44 -20.96
CA LEU A 322 8.81 0.31 -21.75
C LEU A 322 9.99 0.80 -20.91
N TYR A 323 9.85 0.78 -19.59
CA TYR A 323 10.77 1.42 -18.65
C TYR A 323 11.40 0.41 -17.70
N ASP A 324 11.91 -0.69 -18.28
CA ASP A 324 12.44 -1.85 -17.57
C ASP A 324 11.33 -2.52 -16.72
N SER A 325 11.71 -3.09 -15.59
CA SER A 325 10.85 -3.86 -14.70
C SER A 325 10.04 -2.96 -13.77
N ALA A 326 8.74 -3.20 -13.66
CA ALA A 326 7.90 -2.57 -12.63
C ALA A 326 8.21 -3.22 -11.27
N LEU A 327 8.60 -2.41 -10.26
CA LEU A 327 9.08 -2.93 -8.97
C LEU A 327 8.08 -2.75 -7.83
N CYS A 328 7.33 -1.66 -7.85
CA CYS A 328 6.36 -1.35 -6.81
C CYS A 328 5.18 -0.57 -7.39
N CYS A 329 4.04 -0.66 -6.72
CA CYS A 329 2.89 0.16 -7.01
C CYS A 329 2.25 0.71 -5.73
N CYS A 330 1.68 1.89 -5.83
CA CYS A 330 0.72 2.40 -4.86
C CYS A 330 -0.50 2.97 -5.60
N VAL A 331 -1.52 3.35 -4.85
CA VAL A 331 -2.78 3.84 -5.40
C VAL A 331 -3.19 5.09 -4.62
N GLY A 332 -3.73 6.07 -5.33
CA GLY A 332 -4.23 7.29 -4.72
C GLY A 332 -4.83 8.26 -5.73
N ASP A 333 -5.76 9.10 -5.26
CA ASP A 333 -6.35 10.20 -6.02
C ASP A 333 -5.36 11.39 -6.10
N VAL A 334 -4.51 11.35 -7.13
CA VAL A 334 -3.44 12.34 -7.32
C VAL A 334 -3.88 13.56 -8.12
N ASP A 335 -5.07 13.54 -8.76
CA ASP A 335 -5.61 14.71 -9.46
C ASP A 335 -6.85 15.34 -8.78
N TRP A 336 -7.22 14.82 -7.61
CA TRP A 336 -8.28 15.27 -6.71
C TRP A 336 -9.67 15.28 -7.36
N ASP A 337 -9.95 14.29 -8.19
CA ASP A 337 -11.26 14.09 -8.81
C ASP A 337 -12.15 13.11 -8.05
N GLY A 338 -11.61 12.42 -7.04
CA GLY A 338 -12.28 11.46 -6.19
C GLY A 338 -12.13 10.01 -6.64
N GLU A 339 -11.49 9.77 -7.78
CA GLU A 339 -11.12 8.44 -8.27
C GLU A 339 -9.64 8.16 -8.02
N ASN A 340 -9.31 6.94 -7.64
CA ASN A 340 -7.95 6.54 -7.39
C ASN A 340 -7.19 6.23 -8.69
N GLU A 341 -6.01 6.84 -8.85
CA GLU A 341 -5.05 6.46 -9.88
C GLU A 341 -4.11 5.35 -9.43
N VAL A 342 -3.65 4.56 -10.41
CA VAL A 342 -2.61 3.54 -10.21
C VAL A 342 -1.25 4.16 -10.48
N ILE A 343 -0.33 4.06 -9.52
CA ILE A 343 1.00 4.65 -9.56
C ILE A 343 2.03 3.52 -9.56
N ILE A 344 2.92 3.50 -10.55
CA ILE A 344 3.94 2.47 -10.72
C ILE A 344 5.34 3.10 -10.68
N GLY A 345 6.23 2.48 -9.90
CA GLY A 345 7.65 2.77 -9.87
C GLY A 345 8.45 1.67 -10.57
N THR A 346 9.38 2.05 -11.45
CA THR A 346 10.17 1.09 -12.23
C THR A 346 11.66 1.12 -11.89
N TYR A 347 12.34 0.02 -12.16
CA TYR A 347 13.81 -0.03 -12.11
C TYR A 347 14.44 0.91 -13.14
N GLY A 348 13.76 1.11 -14.28
CA GLY A 348 14.13 2.05 -15.34
C GLY A 348 13.96 3.53 -14.98
N GLN A 349 13.82 3.85 -13.69
CA GLN A 349 13.84 5.21 -13.14
C GLN A 349 12.61 6.04 -13.51
N GLU A 350 11.48 5.39 -13.80
CA GLU A 350 10.25 6.08 -14.19
C GLU A 350 9.16 5.86 -13.15
N LEU A 351 8.49 6.96 -12.81
CA LEU A 351 7.26 6.99 -12.05
C LEU A 351 6.11 7.26 -13.03
N ILE A 352 5.15 6.36 -13.07
CA ILE A 352 4.08 6.38 -14.08
C ILE A 352 2.73 6.32 -13.37
N VAL A 353 1.84 7.23 -13.73
CA VAL A 353 0.49 7.35 -13.16
C VAL A 353 -0.53 7.04 -14.24
N TYR A 354 -1.46 6.12 -13.93
CA TYR A 354 -2.52 5.70 -14.82
C TYR A 354 -3.88 6.10 -14.26
N LYS A 355 -4.71 6.66 -15.14
CA LYS A 355 -6.10 6.99 -14.83
C LYS A 355 -7.04 6.06 -15.56
N TYR A 356 -8.04 5.58 -14.85
CA TYR A 356 -9.13 4.83 -15.42
C TYR A 356 -10.03 5.75 -16.27
N CYS A 357 -10.34 5.34 -17.49
CA CYS A 357 -11.20 6.07 -18.41
C CYS A 357 -12.41 5.20 -18.75
N GLU A 358 -13.56 5.48 -18.12
CA GLU A 358 -14.80 4.81 -18.51
C GLU A 358 -15.17 5.18 -19.96
N GLY A 359 -15.06 4.22 -20.88
CA GLY A 359 -15.76 4.28 -22.17
C GLY A 359 -14.93 4.66 -23.40
N SER A 360 -13.61 4.51 -23.40
CA SER A 360 -12.78 4.71 -24.62
C SER A 360 -13.00 3.65 -25.72
N GLY A 361 -13.77 2.58 -25.46
CA GLY A 361 -14.04 1.48 -26.41
C GLY A 361 -15.49 1.24 -26.82
N ARG A 362 -16.47 1.99 -26.28
CA ARG A 362 -17.87 1.92 -26.78
C ARG A 362 -18.07 2.91 -27.91
N GLY A 363 -17.25 2.75 -28.95
CA GLY A 363 -17.49 3.34 -30.25
C GLY A 363 -18.87 2.94 -30.74
N ARG A 364 -19.79 3.90 -30.69
CA ARG A 364 -21.13 3.85 -31.28
C ARG A 364 -20.98 3.74 -32.80
N HIS A 365 -20.61 2.56 -33.29
CA HIS A 365 -20.68 2.21 -34.70
C HIS A 365 -22.16 2.11 -35.09
N LYS A 366 -22.74 3.26 -35.47
CA LYS A 366 -23.82 3.26 -36.46
C LYS A 366 -23.21 2.87 -37.80
N SER A 367 -23.21 1.58 -38.13
CA SER A 367 -23.26 1.14 -39.52
C SER A 367 -23.62 -0.34 -39.61
N ASN A 368 -24.74 -0.59 -40.29
CA ASN A 368 -25.13 -1.90 -40.80
C ASN A 368 -23.98 -2.54 -41.60
N SER A 369 -23.46 -3.67 -41.16
CA SER A 369 -22.98 -4.73 -42.06
C SER A 369 -22.68 -6.01 -41.28
N SER A 370 -23.52 -7.01 -41.52
CA SER A 370 -23.30 -8.40 -41.18
C SER A 370 -22.12 -8.97 -41.95
N VAL A 371 -21.02 -9.37 -41.28
CA VAL A 371 -20.30 -10.64 -41.47
C VAL A 371 -19.50 -10.90 -40.20
N ALA A 372 -19.71 -12.05 -39.58
CA ALA A 372 -18.98 -12.52 -38.41
C ALA A 372 -17.52 -12.83 -38.76
N SER A 373 -16.58 -12.23 -38.02
CA SER A 373 -15.22 -12.73 -37.90
C SER A 373 -14.85 -12.77 -36.41
N GLU A 374 -15.01 -13.94 -35.81
CA GLU A 374 -14.44 -14.28 -34.52
C GLU A 374 -12.93 -14.47 -34.69
N LYS A 375 -12.16 -13.43 -34.34
CA LYS A 375 -10.75 -13.46 -33.89
C LYS A 375 -10.30 -12.02 -33.70
N SER A 376 -9.53 -11.77 -32.65
CA SER A 376 -9.06 -10.47 -32.14
C SER A 376 -10.14 -9.58 -31.50
N ALA A 377 -10.54 -9.94 -30.28
CA ALA A 377 -10.95 -8.92 -29.32
C ALA A 377 -9.69 -8.10 -29.01
N SER A 378 -9.59 -6.91 -29.60
CA SER A 378 -8.59 -5.94 -29.21
C SER A 378 -8.76 -5.68 -27.71
N LEU A 379 -7.75 -6.03 -26.91
CA LEU A 379 -7.59 -5.60 -25.53
C LEU A 379 -7.43 -4.07 -25.54
N GLU A 380 -8.54 -3.34 -25.71
CA GLU A 380 -8.54 -1.91 -25.56
C GLU A 380 -8.27 -1.59 -24.09
N SER A 381 -7.26 -0.76 -23.87
CA SER A 381 -6.87 -0.33 -22.52
C SER A 381 -7.91 0.65 -22.00
N ASP A 382 -8.64 0.25 -20.96
CA ASP A 382 -9.52 1.16 -20.21
C ASP A 382 -8.73 2.12 -19.31
N PHE A 383 -7.40 1.98 -19.25
CA PHE A 383 -6.50 2.90 -18.57
C PHE A 383 -5.71 3.74 -19.56
N THR A 384 -5.40 4.98 -19.17
CA THR A 384 -4.53 5.86 -19.94
C THR A 384 -3.41 6.38 -19.05
N LEU A 385 -2.25 6.61 -19.65
CA LEU A 385 -1.11 7.25 -18.98
C LEU A 385 -1.48 8.71 -18.72
N LEU A 386 -1.67 9.04 -17.44
CA LEU A 386 -2.05 10.38 -16.99
C LEU A 386 -0.81 11.27 -16.87
N TRP A 387 0.20 10.77 -16.15
CA TRP A 387 1.41 11.50 -15.83
C TRP A 387 2.63 10.58 -15.76
N ARG A 388 3.81 11.13 -16.05
CA ARG A 388 5.09 10.43 -15.99
C ARG A 388 6.19 11.35 -15.50
N ARG A 389 7.09 10.84 -14.67
CA ARG A 389 8.30 11.55 -14.23
C ARG A 389 9.50 10.61 -14.17
N SER A 390 10.59 11.05 -14.81
CA SER A 390 11.89 10.39 -14.74
C SER A 390 12.66 10.83 -13.48
N PHE A 391 13.34 9.87 -12.85
CA PHE A 391 14.28 10.05 -11.75
C PHE A 391 15.71 9.73 -12.21
N ALA A 392 16.70 10.07 -11.40
CA ALA A 392 18.10 9.78 -11.71
C ALA A 392 18.54 8.36 -11.29
N HIS A 393 17.67 7.65 -10.56
CA HIS A 393 17.98 6.37 -9.92
C HIS A 393 16.73 5.47 -9.89
N PRO A 394 16.89 4.13 -9.90
CA PRO A 394 15.78 3.18 -9.85
C PRO A 394 14.85 3.42 -8.67
N ILE A 395 13.54 3.26 -8.88
CA ILE A 395 12.49 3.38 -7.86
C ILE A 395 12.23 2.01 -7.23
N LEU A 396 12.28 1.94 -5.90
CA LEU A 396 12.20 0.71 -5.13
C LEU A 396 10.87 0.58 -4.37
N ALA A 397 10.37 1.67 -3.77
CA ALA A 397 9.13 1.66 -3.02
C ALA A 397 8.37 2.98 -3.17
N LEU A 398 7.05 2.93 -3.00
CA LEU A 398 6.13 4.06 -3.09
C LEU A 398 5.17 4.07 -1.90
N ALA A 399 4.83 5.27 -1.43
CA ALA A 399 3.71 5.47 -0.51
C ALA A 399 2.99 6.78 -0.84
N TYR A 400 1.66 6.79 -0.72
CA TYR A 400 0.84 7.98 -0.88
C TYR A 400 0.13 8.25 0.45
N LEU A 401 0.49 9.35 1.11
CA LEU A 401 0.02 9.66 2.46
C LEU A 401 0.17 11.14 2.78
N ASP A 402 -0.66 11.63 3.71
CA ASP A 402 -0.52 12.97 4.30
C ASP A 402 0.58 12.97 5.37
N MET A 403 1.81 13.29 4.97
CA MET A 403 2.98 13.38 5.86
C MET A 403 2.92 14.60 6.78
N THR A 404 2.37 15.72 6.31
CA THR A 404 2.36 16.99 7.07
C THR A 404 1.12 17.17 7.95
N ARG A 405 0.14 16.26 7.83
CA ARG A 405 -1.18 16.30 8.50
C ARG A 405 -1.99 17.55 8.16
N ASP A 406 -1.78 18.14 6.98
CA ASP A 406 -2.50 19.34 6.52
C ASP A 406 -3.69 19.04 5.61
N GLY A 407 -3.93 17.76 5.30
CA GLY A 407 -4.99 17.27 4.43
C GLY A 407 -4.57 17.10 2.96
N LEU A 408 -3.36 17.54 2.58
CA LEU A 408 -2.78 17.26 1.27
C LEU A 408 -1.89 16.03 1.35
N TRP A 409 -2.11 15.09 0.44
CA TRP A 409 -1.35 13.85 0.42
C TRP A 409 -0.11 13.99 -0.45
N GLU A 410 1.02 13.58 0.10
CA GLU A 410 2.30 13.53 -0.59
C GLU A 410 2.59 12.15 -1.19
N LEU A 411 3.26 12.16 -2.34
CA LEU A 411 3.79 10.94 -2.95
C LEU A 411 5.26 10.77 -2.58
N VAL A 412 5.51 9.75 -1.75
CA VAL A 412 6.83 9.31 -1.34
C VAL A 412 7.39 8.34 -2.37
N VAL A 413 8.61 8.63 -2.83
CA VAL A 413 9.34 7.78 -3.77
C VAL A 413 10.69 7.40 -3.16
N ILE A 414 10.88 6.12 -2.88
CA ILE A 414 12.18 5.59 -2.44
C ILE A 414 12.95 5.14 -3.66
N SER A 415 14.07 5.79 -3.94
CA SER A 415 15.03 5.37 -4.96
C SER A 415 16.23 4.66 -4.33
N THR A 416 17.09 4.06 -5.15
CA THR A 416 18.37 3.51 -4.67
C THR A 416 19.28 4.56 -4.03
N LYS A 417 19.00 5.85 -4.22
CA LYS A 417 19.81 6.95 -3.68
C LYS A 417 19.21 7.67 -2.48
N GLY A 418 17.89 7.63 -2.31
CA GLY A 418 17.24 8.41 -1.29
C GLY A 418 15.73 8.40 -1.34
N CYS A 419 15.13 9.18 -0.46
CA CYS A 419 13.70 9.41 -0.40
C CYS A 419 13.37 10.77 -1.03
N HIS A 420 12.46 10.75 -2.01
CA HIS A 420 11.92 11.92 -2.67
C HIS A 420 10.48 12.14 -2.20
N ILE A 421 10.14 13.37 -1.83
CA ILE A 421 8.78 13.76 -1.45
C ILE A 421 8.23 14.66 -2.54
N LEU A 422 7.19 14.19 -3.23
CA LEU A 422 6.45 14.97 -4.22
C LEU A 422 5.20 15.57 -3.59
N GLN A 423 5.00 16.88 -3.81
CA GLN A 423 3.87 17.65 -3.31
C GLN A 423 3.16 18.36 -4.47
N HIS A 424 1.86 18.57 -4.32
CA HIS A 424 1.12 19.47 -5.18
C HIS A 424 1.45 20.93 -4.91
N SER A 425 1.30 21.78 -5.93
CA SER A 425 1.32 23.23 -5.75
C SER A 425 0.22 23.67 -4.78
N LEU A 426 0.60 24.46 -3.77
CA LEU A 426 -0.36 25.10 -2.87
C LEU A 426 -1.29 26.07 -3.60
N GLU A 427 -0.85 26.65 -4.72
CA GLU A 427 -1.68 27.51 -5.57
C GLU A 427 -2.79 26.69 -6.26
N ASP A 428 -2.44 25.52 -6.79
CA ASP A 428 -3.40 24.60 -7.43
C ASP A 428 -4.38 24.03 -6.40
N ALA A 429 -3.87 23.66 -5.21
CA ALA A 429 -4.68 23.21 -4.09
C ALA A 429 -5.69 24.29 -3.67
N ALA A 430 -5.24 25.54 -3.48
CA ALA A 430 -6.10 26.66 -3.12
C ALA A 430 -7.14 26.95 -4.21
N GLY A 431 -6.75 26.88 -5.48
CA GLY A 431 -7.66 27.00 -6.62
C GLY A 431 -8.76 25.95 -6.60
N LYS A 432 -8.39 24.68 -6.37
CA LYS A 432 -9.33 23.55 -6.27
C LYS A 432 -10.29 23.69 -5.09
N VAL A 433 -9.79 24.05 -3.91
CA VAL A 433 -10.64 24.30 -2.74
C VAL A 433 -11.63 25.42 -3.02
N THR A 434 -11.18 26.51 -3.66
CA THR A 434 -12.05 27.64 -4.03
C THR A 434 -13.14 27.21 -5.01
N GLU A 435 -12.78 26.48 -6.09
CA GLU A 435 -13.72 25.92 -7.07
C GLU A 435 -14.81 25.05 -6.43
N ARG A 436 -14.42 24.18 -5.49
CA ARG A 436 -15.35 23.30 -4.77
C ARG A 436 -16.24 24.08 -3.80
N LEU A 437 -15.69 25.08 -3.09
CA LEU A 437 -16.47 25.95 -2.21
C LEU A 437 -17.51 26.77 -2.99
N GLU A 438 -17.14 27.34 -4.14
CA GLU A 438 -18.07 28.04 -5.02
C GLU A 438 -19.20 27.13 -5.49
N SER A 439 -18.86 25.90 -5.94
CA SER A 439 -19.85 24.89 -6.35
C SER A 439 -20.84 24.56 -5.23
N LEU A 440 -20.37 24.48 -3.97
CA LEU A 440 -21.23 24.27 -2.81
C LEU A 440 -22.15 25.47 -2.52
N THR A 441 -21.65 26.70 -2.67
CA THR A 441 -22.49 27.91 -2.49
C THR A 441 -23.59 28.03 -3.55
N LEU A 442 -23.31 27.63 -4.79
CA LEU A 442 -24.29 27.62 -5.88
C LEU A 442 -25.41 26.61 -5.61
N LEU A 443 -25.08 25.41 -5.11
CA LEU A 443 -26.06 24.41 -4.68
C LEU A 443 -26.95 24.91 -3.52
N GLY A 444 -26.40 25.71 -2.62
CA GLY A 444 -27.15 26.33 -1.51
C GLY A 444 -28.15 27.42 -1.92
N ASN A 445 -27.88 28.13 -3.03
CA ASN A 445 -28.73 29.22 -3.52
C ASN A 445 -29.83 28.77 -4.49
N GLY A 446 -29.75 27.57 -5.06
CA GLY A 446 -30.80 26.98 -5.91
C GLY A 446 -31.99 26.39 -5.13
N SER A 447 -32.01 26.51 -3.81
CA SER A 447 -33.03 25.93 -2.91
C SER A 447 -33.95 26.98 -2.24
N LYS A 448 -34.09 28.18 -2.84
CA LYS A 448 -35.02 29.20 -2.34
C LYS A 448 -36.29 29.28 -3.17
#